data_AF-A0ABD3ZI03-F1
#
_entry.id   AF-A0ABD3ZI03-F1
#
_cell.length_a   1.000
_cell.length_b   1.000
_cell.length_c   1.000
_cell.angle_alpha   90.00
_cell.angle_beta   90.00
_cell.angle_gamma   90.00
#
_symmetry.space_group_name_H-M   'P 1'
#
loop_
_entity.id
_entity.type
_entity.pdbx_description
1 polymer ?
#
loop_
_entity_poly.entity_id
_entity_poly.type
_entity_poly.pdbx_seq_one_letter_code
_entity_poly.pdbx_strand_id
1 'polypeptide(L)' 'MLTSGELNPLYQHCVTLYHNGLTCEADTLGSFGYVYIAIYPDQPEPQ' A
#
# COMPACT_ATOMS: atom_id res chain seq x y z
N MET A 1 0.12 -2.94 -10.03
CA MET A 1 -0.94 -2.63 -9.07
C MET A 1 -2.13 -1.92 -9.71
N LEU A 2 -2.04 -0.66 -10.14
CA LEU A 2 -3.17 0.01 -10.82
C LEU A 2 -3.45 -0.58 -12.22
N THR A 3 -2.42 -0.72 -13.06
CA THR A 3 -2.56 -1.31 -14.41
C THR A 3 -2.96 -2.78 -14.38
N SER A 4 -2.56 -3.52 -13.34
CA SER A 4 -2.91 -4.92 -13.12
C SER A 4 -4.26 -5.11 -12.42
N GLY A 5 -4.87 -4.06 -11.86
CA GLY A 5 -6.15 -4.10 -11.13
C GLY A 5 -6.06 -4.53 -9.65
N GLU A 6 -4.86 -4.82 -9.14
CA GLU A 6 -4.63 -5.17 -7.72
C GLU A 6 -4.92 -4.01 -6.76
N LEU A 7 -4.64 -2.78 -7.21
CA LEU A 7 -5.23 -1.58 -6.63
C LEU A 7 -6.35 -1.13 -7.57
N ASN A 8 -7.59 -1.18 -7.07
CA ASN A 8 -8.76 -0.79 -7.84
C ASN A 8 -9.28 0.56 -7.33
N PRO A 9 -9.44 1.60 -8.16
CA PRO A 9 -9.97 2.90 -7.74
C PRO A 9 -11.36 2.86 -7.10
N LEU A 10 -12.13 1.78 -7.33
CA LEU A 10 -13.51 1.62 -6.89
C LEU A 10 -13.66 0.90 -5.55
N TYR A 11 -12.62 0.17 -5.12
CA TYR A 11 -12.70 -0.70 -3.96
C TYR A 11 -11.55 -0.43 -3.01
N GLN A 12 -11.87 -0.34 -1.73
CA GLN A 12 -10.86 -0.32 -0.69
C GLN A 12 -10.13 -1.66 -0.66
N HIS A 13 -8.81 -1.61 -0.79
CA HIS A 13 -7.94 -2.77 -0.72
C HIS A 13 -6.52 -2.28 -0.44
N CYS A 14 -6.05 -2.52 0.79
CA CYS A 14 -4.69 -2.16 1.18
C CYS A 14 -3.71 -3.23 0.69
N VAL A 15 -2.67 -2.80 -0.01
CA VAL A 15 -1.54 -3.63 -0.40
C VAL A 15 -0.31 -3.24 0.40
N THR A 16 0.42 -4.22 0.90
CA THR A 16 1.68 -4.02 1.64
C THR A 16 2.86 -4.43 0.77
N LEU A 17 3.83 -3.53 0.64
CA LEU A 17 5.07 -3.72 -0.10
C LEU A 17 6.26 -3.58 0.84
N TYR A 18 7.29 -4.37 0.59
CA TYR A 18 8.55 -4.31 1.34
C TYR A 18 9.68 -3.97 0.39
N HIS A 19 10.45 -2.94 0.73
CA HIS A 19 11.62 -2.55 -0.05
C HIS A 19 12.67 -1.85 0.81
N ASN A 20 13.92 -2.34 0.78
CA ASN A 20 15.06 -1.75 1.48
C ASN A 20 14.84 -1.47 2.98
N GLY A 21 14.20 -2.40 3.70
CA GLY A 21 13.91 -2.22 5.12
C GLY A 21 12.83 -1.17 5.41
N LEU A 22 12.02 -0.83 4.40
CA LEU A 22 10.82 -0.02 4.55
C LEU A 22 9.59 -0.87 4.22
N THR A 23 8.52 -0.57 4.96
CA THR A 23 7.17 -1.05 4.70
C THR A 23 6.37 0.08 4.07
N CYS A 24 5.66 -0.25 2.99
CA CYS A 24 4.80 0.67 2.27
C CYS A 24 3.39 0.07 2.20
N GLU A 25 2.42 0.77 2.78
CA GLU A 25 1.01 0.46 2.65
C GLU A 25 0.38 1.42 1.63
N ALA A 26 -0.35 0.87 0.67
CA ALA A 26 -1.06 1.66 -0.34
C ALA A 26 -2.51 1.21 -0.46
N ASP A 27 -3.45 2.16 -0.49
CA ASP A 27 -4.88 1.88 -0.68
C ASP A 27 -5.53 3.00 -1.51
N THR A 28 -6.51 2.67 -2.34
CA THR A 28 -7.29 3.66 -3.08
C THR A 28 -8.44 4.23 -2.24
N LEU A 29 -8.83 3.54 -1.17
CA LEU A 29 -10.01 3.78 -0.34
C LEU A 29 -11.31 3.93 -1.15
N GLY A 30 -11.38 3.36 -2.36
CA GLY A 30 -12.52 3.57 -3.26
C GLY A 30 -12.74 5.03 -3.66
N SER A 31 -11.67 5.83 -3.74
CA SER A 31 -11.75 7.28 -3.96
C SER A 31 -11.92 7.71 -5.42
N PHE A 32 -11.93 6.78 -6.38
CA PHE A 32 -12.06 7.04 -7.82
C PHE A 32 -10.93 7.87 -8.45
N GLY A 33 -9.90 8.27 -7.71
CA GLY A 33 -8.85 9.13 -8.26
C GLY A 33 -7.59 9.29 -7.42
N TYR A 34 -7.56 8.77 -6.20
CA TYR A 34 -6.41 8.89 -5.31
C TYR A 34 -5.87 7.53 -4.87
N VAL A 35 -4.59 7.54 -4.53
CA VAL A 35 -3.91 6.46 -3.82
C VAL A 35 -3.32 7.07 -2.56
N TYR A 36 -3.71 6.54 -1.42
CA TYR A 36 -3.19 6.90 -0.11
C TYR A 36 -2.03 5.98 0.19
N ILE A 37 -0.90 6.57 0.60
CA ILE A 37 0.35 5.83 0.79
C ILE A 37 0.92 6.19 2.17
N ALA A 38 1.27 5.17 2.94
CA ALA A 38 2.05 5.29 4.17
C ALA A 38 3.37 4.52 4.00
N ILE A 39 4.50 5.17 4.30
CA ILE A 39 5.83 4.55 4.24
C ILE A 39 6.52 4.75 5.58
N TYR A 40 7.02 3.66 6.16
CA TYR A 40 7.68 3.66 7.45
C TYR A 40 8.79 2.59 7.49
N PRO A 41 9.79 2.71 8.40
CA PRO A 41 10.77 1.67 8.61
C PRO A 41 10.11 0.34 8.95
N ASP A 42 10.59 -0.74 8.35
CA ASP A 42 10.15 -2.08 8.73
C ASP A 42 10.53 -2.33 10.20
N GLN A 43 9.65 -2.99 10.94
CA GLN A 43 9.85 -3.12 12.38
C GLN A 43 11.00 -4.11 12.61
N PRO A 44 12.03 -3.79 13.42
CA PRO A 44 13.04 -4.77 13.77
C PRO A 44 12.36 -5.97 14.44
N GLU A 45 12.75 -7.19 14.06
CA GLU A 45 12.24 -8.41 14.69
C GLU A 45 12.34 -8.27 16.21
N PRO A 46 11.26 -8.56 16.98
CA PRO A 46 11.37 -8.65 18.42
C PRO A 46 12.45 -9.68 18.79
N GLN A 47 13.46 -9.25 19.56
CA GLN A 47 14.45 -10.16 20.15
C GLN A 47 13.85 -11.00 21.28
#